data_AF-A0A970DPK6-F1
#
_entry.id   AF-A0A970DPK6-F1
#
_cell.length_a   1.000
_cell.length_b   1.000
_cell.length_c   1.000
_cell.angle_alpha   90.00
_cell.angle_beta   90.00
_cell.angle_gamma   90.00
#
_symmetry.space_group_name_H-M   'P 1'
#
loop_
_entity.id
_entity.type
_entity.pdbx_description
1 polymer ?
#
loop_
_entity_poly.entity_id
_entity_poly.type
_entity_poly.pdbx_seq_one_letter_code
_entity_poly.pdbx_strand_id
1 'polypeptide(L)'
;MKKIIPLTLGAILLIAGITIPFTAKADTDLVPYKISIKGDYYRDRYVDSVILHYGINGWQDIKDVKMDTRFLSYPDDMYYEATVYVPRNSTIDYAIKYNLGSQGIHWDNNGGKDYHIPVGNGNVDTVTYTIEISDVYLKPLHEYESSNKEIKPYKVTLHYGTNGWKDPKDIEMTRVCYNNNGSISEIVYKATITVAKDDVIDFAYYVDRSVYNEPSKWYNNNGANWRVSQDTANAAGYFFVKCQN
;
A
#
# COMPACT_ATOMS: atom_id res chain seq x y z
N MET A 1 40.75 -11.04 -61.81
CA MET A 1 41.68 -11.67 -60.85
C MET A 1 41.20 -11.36 -59.44
N LYS A 2 41.07 -12.37 -58.59
CA LYS A 2 40.79 -12.22 -57.15
C LYS A 2 41.90 -11.39 -56.49
N LYS A 3 41.56 -10.53 -55.52
CA LYS A 3 42.14 -10.44 -54.15
C LYS A 3 41.75 -9.09 -53.50
N ILE A 4 40.94 -9.13 -52.44
CA ILE A 4 41.26 -9.09 -50.99
C ILE A 4 40.92 -7.71 -50.43
N ILE A 5 39.90 -7.70 -49.57
CA ILE A 5 39.40 -6.58 -48.77
C ILE A 5 40.26 -6.48 -47.50
N PRO A 6 40.74 -5.30 -47.08
CA PRO A 6 41.07 -5.07 -45.69
C PRO A 6 39.89 -4.40 -44.98
N LEU A 7 39.33 -5.13 -44.01
CA LEU A 7 38.40 -4.61 -43.01
C LEU A 7 39.21 -3.77 -42.01
N THR A 8 39.01 -2.46 -41.97
CA THR A 8 39.49 -1.61 -40.88
C THR A 8 38.41 -1.53 -39.80
N LEU A 9 38.77 -2.09 -38.64
CA LEU A 9 37.98 -2.15 -37.41
C LEU A 9 37.95 -0.75 -36.77
N GLY A 10 36.89 0.01 -37.01
CA GLY A 10 36.62 1.27 -36.31
C GLY A 10 35.91 1.00 -34.99
N ALA A 11 36.60 1.17 -33.87
CA ALA A 11 36.03 1.05 -32.53
C ALA A 11 35.00 2.16 -32.28
N ILE A 12 33.72 1.80 -32.15
CA ILE A 12 32.68 2.67 -31.62
C ILE A 12 32.80 2.65 -30.10
N LEU A 13 33.20 3.79 -29.53
CA LEU A 13 33.22 4.01 -28.09
C LEU A 13 31.76 4.19 -27.61
N LEU A 14 31.13 3.10 -27.20
CA LEU A 14 29.85 3.13 -26.47
C LEU A 14 30.13 3.67 -25.06
N ILE A 15 29.85 4.96 -24.86
CA ILE A 15 29.72 5.52 -23.51
C ILE A 15 28.43 4.91 -22.93
N ALA A 16 28.57 3.79 -22.23
CA ALA A 16 27.52 3.26 -21.38
C ALA A 16 27.29 4.29 -20.27
N GLY A 17 26.30 5.16 -20.48
CA GLY A 17 25.73 5.95 -19.39
C GLY A 17 25.19 4.96 -18.37
N ILE A 18 25.92 4.78 -17.28
CA ILE A 18 25.40 4.14 -16.07
C ILE A 18 24.29 5.08 -15.59
N THR A 19 23.06 4.84 -16.02
CA THR A 19 21.90 5.41 -15.35
C THR A 19 21.88 4.76 -13.98
N ILE A 20 22.42 5.47 -12.99
CA ILE A 20 22.22 5.12 -11.59
C ILE A 20 20.70 5.08 -11.44
N PRO A 21 20.08 3.94 -11.10
CA PRO A 21 18.69 3.96 -10.73
C PRO A 21 18.60 4.90 -9.52
N PHE A 22 17.93 6.04 -9.71
CA PHE A 22 17.41 6.77 -8.57
C PHE A 22 16.48 5.78 -7.86
N THR A 23 17.00 5.11 -6.84
CA THR A 23 16.15 4.49 -5.84
C THR A 23 15.40 5.64 -5.20
N ALA A 24 14.19 5.90 -5.69
CA ALA A 24 13.23 6.75 -5.01
C ALA A 24 13.15 6.20 -3.59
N LYS A 25 13.64 7.00 -2.64
CA LYS A 25 13.36 6.79 -1.22
C LYS A 25 11.85 6.59 -1.14
N ALA A 26 11.39 5.51 -0.50
CA ALA A 26 9.96 5.31 -0.27
C ALA A 26 9.39 6.63 0.25
N ASP A 27 8.48 7.22 -0.51
CA ASP A 27 7.99 8.56 -0.22
C ASP A 27 7.09 8.45 1.00
N THR A 28 7.66 8.68 2.19
CA THR A 28 7.00 8.39 3.46
C THR A 28 5.90 9.40 3.81
N ASP A 29 5.66 10.40 2.96
CA ASP A 29 4.65 11.45 3.16
C ASP A 29 3.49 11.34 2.16
N LEU A 30 3.08 10.11 1.84
CA LEU A 30 1.84 9.89 1.11
C LEU A 30 0.64 10.32 1.96
N VAL A 31 -0.25 11.09 1.35
CA VAL A 31 -1.53 11.49 1.95
C VAL A 31 -2.69 10.89 1.14
N PRO A 32 -3.79 10.49 1.80
CA PRO A 32 -4.96 10.01 1.09
C PRO A 32 -5.69 11.18 0.43
N TYR A 33 -6.05 10.99 -0.84
CA TYR A 33 -6.83 11.92 -1.61
C TYR A 33 -8.01 11.18 -2.24
N LYS A 34 -9.23 11.55 -1.84
CA LYS A 34 -10.46 11.05 -2.44
C LYS A 34 -10.80 11.89 -3.66
N ILE A 35 -10.90 11.24 -4.79
CA ILE A 35 -11.47 11.78 -6.02
C ILE A 35 -12.89 11.24 -6.13
N SER A 36 -13.85 12.16 -6.26
CA SER A 36 -15.27 11.87 -6.37
C SER A 36 -15.79 12.58 -7.62
N ILE A 37 -16.38 11.82 -8.52
CA ILE A 37 -17.00 12.35 -9.74
C ILE A 37 -18.51 12.08 -9.69
N LYS A 38 -19.30 13.05 -10.14
CA LYS A 38 -20.76 12.88 -10.21
C LYS A 38 -21.09 11.93 -11.37
N GLY A 39 -21.77 10.84 -11.05
CA GLY A 39 -22.38 9.95 -12.02
C GLY A 39 -23.81 10.38 -12.34
N ASP A 40 -24.39 9.73 -13.35
CA ASP A 40 -25.82 9.79 -13.63
C ASP A 40 -26.33 8.35 -13.66
N TYR A 41 -27.20 7.98 -12.70
CA TYR A 41 -27.67 6.60 -12.59
C TYR A 41 -28.36 6.12 -13.87
N TYR A 42 -29.19 6.94 -14.50
CA TYR A 42 -29.96 6.52 -15.67
C TYR A 42 -29.08 6.35 -16.91
N ARG A 43 -28.06 7.19 -17.05
CA ARG A 43 -27.05 7.09 -18.10
C ARG A 43 -26.08 5.93 -17.84
N ASP A 44 -25.62 5.79 -16.60
CA ASP A 44 -24.46 4.96 -16.28
C ASP A 44 -24.81 3.58 -15.71
N ARG A 45 -26.09 3.23 -15.54
CA ARG A 45 -26.53 1.89 -15.09
C ARG A 45 -26.06 0.71 -15.96
N TYR A 46 -25.45 0.99 -17.11
CA TYR A 46 -24.88 0.00 -18.03
C TYR A 46 -23.34 0.09 -18.14
N VAL A 47 -22.70 0.92 -17.30
CA VAL A 47 -21.24 0.99 -17.20
C VAL A 47 -20.76 -0.22 -16.39
N ASP A 48 -19.87 -1.04 -16.98
CA ASP A 48 -19.31 -2.22 -16.31
C ASP A 48 -18.35 -1.82 -15.18
N SER A 49 -17.55 -0.78 -15.42
CA SER A 49 -16.63 -0.24 -14.42
C SER A 49 -16.19 1.18 -14.75
N VAL A 50 -15.98 1.98 -13.73
CA VAL A 50 -15.32 3.29 -13.82
C VAL A 50 -13.94 3.20 -13.20
N ILE A 51 -12.92 3.63 -13.95
CA ILE A 51 -11.52 3.61 -13.54
C ILE A 51 -11.02 5.06 -13.48
N LEU A 52 -10.41 5.41 -12.35
CA LEU A 52 -9.56 6.58 -12.21
C LEU A 52 -8.20 6.25 -12.84
N HIS A 53 -7.88 6.87 -13.97
CA HIS A 53 -6.57 6.80 -14.59
C HIS A 53 -5.79 8.04 -14.20
N TYR A 54 -4.72 7.89 -13.42
CA TYR A 54 -3.99 9.04 -12.90
C TYR A 54 -2.48 8.85 -12.93
N GLY A 55 -1.76 9.96 -12.99
CA GLY A 55 -0.34 10.04 -12.70
C GLY A 55 -0.04 11.25 -11.81
N ILE A 56 1.24 11.44 -11.51
CA ILE A 56 1.73 12.48 -10.61
C ILE A 56 2.66 13.42 -11.39
N ASN A 57 2.57 14.72 -11.15
CA ASN A 57 3.51 15.74 -11.64
C ASN A 57 3.78 15.64 -13.17
N GLY A 58 2.74 15.71 -13.97
CA GLY A 58 2.77 15.55 -15.42
C GLY A 58 2.73 14.09 -15.86
N TRP A 59 1.78 13.32 -15.34
CA TRP A 59 1.55 11.91 -15.74
C TRP A 59 2.72 10.94 -15.48
N GLN A 60 3.50 11.17 -14.43
CA GLN A 60 4.50 10.18 -13.97
C GLN A 60 3.83 9.10 -13.13
N ASP A 61 4.42 7.90 -13.07
CA ASP A 61 3.92 6.77 -12.24
C ASP A 61 2.42 6.48 -12.44
N ILE A 62 2.02 6.33 -13.71
CA ILE A 62 0.62 6.18 -14.12
C ILE A 62 0.01 4.90 -13.52
N LYS A 63 -1.19 5.04 -12.95
CA LYS A 63 -1.95 3.98 -12.28
C LYS A 63 -3.42 4.01 -12.69
N ASP A 64 -4.02 2.82 -12.71
CA ASP A 64 -5.46 2.61 -12.89
C ASP A 64 -6.05 2.13 -11.57
N VAL A 65 -7.04 2.86 -11.05
CA VAL A 65 -7.75 2.50 -9.82
C VAL A 65 -9.24 2.40 -10.09
N LYS A 66 -9.83 1.24 -9.82
CA LYS A 66 -11.29 1.09 -9.89
C LYS A 66 -11.95 2.01 -8.86
N MET A 67 -12.95 2.76 -9.32
CA MET A 67 -13.80 3.61 -8.49
C MET A 67 -15.02 2.84 -8.03
N ASP A 68 -15.44 3.09 -6.79
CA ASP A 68 -16.62 2.51 -6.18
C ASP A 68 -17.83 3.42 -6.39
N THR A 69 -18.99 2.83 -6.67
CA THR A 69 -20.24 3.59 -6.80
C THR A 69 -20.83 3.86 -5.42
N ARG A 70 -21.17 5.11 -5.15
CA ARG A 70 -21.82 5.56 -3.93
C ARG A 70 -23.06 6.39 -4.24
N PHE A 71 -24.13 6.17 -3.48
CA PHE A 71 -25.31 7.04 -3.50
C PHE A 71 -25.39 7.83 -2.20
N LEU A 72 -25.55 9.14 -2.30
CA LEU A 72 -25.99 9.96 -1.15
C LEU A 72 -27.51 9.94 -1.03
N SER A 73 -28.20 9.96 -2.17
CA SER A 73 -29.65 9.78 -2.31
C SER A 73 -29.91 9.00 -3.59
N TYR A 74 -30.54 7.84 -3.48
CA TYR A 74 -30.82 7.01 -4.65
C TYR A 74 -32.13 7.45 -5.35
N PRO A 75 -32.17 7.60 -6.68
CA PRO A 75 -31.07 7.36 -7.65
C PRO A 75 -30.27 8.62 -8.05
N ASP A 76 -30.66 9.81 -7.59
CA ASP A 76 -30.26 11.08 -8.21
C ASP A 76 -28.87 11.60 -7.82
N ASP A 77 -28.36 11.19 -6.66
CA ASP A 77 -27.05 11.62 -6.13
C ASP A 77 -26.05 10.47 -6.11
N MET A 78 -25.76 9.96 -7.32
CA MET A 78 -24.76 8.92 -7.56
C MET A 78 -23.37 9.53 -7.82
N TYR A 79 -22.35 8.93 -7.23
CA TYR A 79 -20.96 9.30 -7.38
C TYR A 79 -20.10 8.07 -7.63
N TYR A 80 -19.02 8.23 -8.38
CA TYR A 80 -17.90 7.28 -8.39
C TYR A 80 -16.78 7.85 -7.55
N GLU A 81 -16.32 7.10 -6.54
CA GLU A 81 -15.30 7.54 -5.60
C GLU A 81 -14.09 6.60 -5.61
N ALA A 82 -12.89 7.17 -5.53
CA ALA A 82 -11.68 6.42 -5.23
C ALA A 82 -10.78 7.25 -4.31
N THR A 83 -10.24 6.62 -3.28
CA THR A 83 -9.14 7.17 -2.48
C THR A 83 -7.83 6.65 -3.04
N VAL A 84 -6.90 7.56 -3.32
CA VAL A 84 -5.53 7.26 -3.75
C VAL A 84 -4.53 7.82 -2.74
N TYR A 85 -3.37 7.18 -2.61
CA TYR A 85 -2.30 7.64 -1.73
C TYR A 85 -1.19 8.26 -2.58
N VAL A 86 -1.00 9.57 -2.43
CA VAL A 86 -0.12 10.37 -3.30
C VAL A 86 0.80 11.26 -2.48
N PRO A 87 2.02 11.59 -2.96
CA PRO A 87 2.95 12.43 -2.22
C PRO A 87 2.37 13.80 -1.87
N ARG A 88 2.57 14.26 -0.63
CA ARG A 88 2.27 15.65 -0.26
C ARG A 88 3.02 16.63 -1.18
N ASN A 89 2.39 17.77 -1.50
CA ASN A 89 2.92 18.82 -2.37
C ASN A 89 3.15 18.39 -3.83
N SER A 90 2.53 17.31 -4.28
CA SER A 90 2.50 16.92 -5.70
C SER A 90 1.24 17.45 -6.41
N THR A 91 1.11 17.18 -7.70
CA THR A 91 -0.12 17.35 -8.47
C THR A 91 -0.60 15.99 -8.95
N ILE A 92 -1.88 15.69 -8.76
CA ILE A 92 -2.54 14.54 -9.39
C ILE A 92 -3.05 15.00 -10.75
N ASP A 93 -2.59 14.37 -11.82
CA ASP A 93 -3.13 14.51 -13.18
C ASP A 93 -4.00 13.29 -13.46
N TYR A 94 -5.26 13.47 -13.86
CA TYR A 94 -6.15 12.34 -14.07
C TYR A 94 -7.18 12.53 -15.18
N ALA A 95 -7.67 11.38 -15.64
CA ALA A 95 -8.80 11.23 -16.54
C ALA A 95 -9.67 10.06 -16.06
N ILE A 96 -10.95 10.07 -16.43
CA ILE A 96 -11.88 9.00 -16.08
C ILE A 96 -12.07 8.08 -17.27
N LYS A 97 -11.88 6.79 -17.04
CA LYS A 97 -12.02 5.74 -18.03
C LYS A 97 -13.28 4.93 -17.72
N TYR A 98 -14.30 5.09 -18.55
CA TYR A 98 -15.54 4.34 -18.49
C TYR A 98 -15.43 3.10 -19.37
N ASN A 99 -15.64 1.93 -18.77
CA ASN A 99 -15.75 0.68 -19.51
C ASN A 99 -17.24 0.39 -19.78
N LEU A 100 -17.65 0.45 -21.04
CA LEU A 100 -19.03 0.24 -21.49
C LEU A 100 -19.25 -1.17 -22.05
N GLY A 101 -18.39 -2.11 -21.64
CA GLY A 101 -18.43 -3.50 -22.08
C GLY A 101 -18.24 -3.62 -23.60
N SER A 102 -19.26 -4.14 -24.27
CA SER A 102 -19.24 -4.33 -25.74
C SER A 102 -19.10 -3.03 -26.54
N GLN A 103 -19.44 -1.87 -25.95
CA GLN A 103 -19.30 -0.56 -26.60
C GLN A 103 -17.89 0.02 -26.48
N GLY A 104 -17.00 -0.64 -25.74
CA GLY A 104 -15.60 -0.25 -25.60
C GLY A 104 -15.34 0.75 -24.47
N ILE A 105 -14.23 1.47 -24.61
CA ILE A 105 -13.73 2.40 -23.59
C ILE A 105 -14.04 3.84 -24.00
N HIS A 106 -14.62 4.60 -23.08
CA HIS A 106 -14.81 6.04 -23.21
C HIS A 106 -13.97 6.79 -22.18
N TRP A 107 -13.41 7.93 -22.58
CA TRP A 107 -12.54 8.75 -21.74
C TRP A 107 -13.19 10.11 -21.49
N ASP A 108 -13.26 10.48 -20.22
CA ASP A 108 -13.46 11.87 -19.82
C ASP A 108 -12.12 12.44 -19.35
N ASN A 109 -11.48 13.18 -20.26
CA ASN A 109 -10.22 13.86 -20.06
C ASN A 109 -10.38 15.37 -20.19
N ASN A 110 -11.55 15.91 -19.79
CA ASN A 110 -11.82 17.35 -19.82
C ASN A 110 -11.58 17.99 -21.21
N GLY A 111 -11.94 17.28 -22.28
CA GLY A 111 -11.72 17.73 -23.66
C GLY A 111 -10.25 17.79 -24.06
N GLY A 112 -9.42 16.87 -23.57
CA GLY A 112 -7.98 16.79 -23.84
C GLY A 112 -7.10 17.68 -22.96
N LYS A 113 -7.67 18.30 -21.93
CA LYS A 113 -6.93 19.12 -20.95
C LYS A 113 -6.56 18.37 -19.69
N ASP A 114 -7.17 17.21 -19.47
CA ASP A 114 -7.12 16.44 -18.24
C ASP A 114 -7.63 17.22 -17.02
N TYR A 115 -7.67 16.54 -15.88
CA TYR A 115 -7.93 17.16 -14.59
C TYR A 115 -6.65 17.23 -13.78
N HIS A 116 -6.46 18.33 -13.04
CA HIS A 116 -5.25 18.56 -12.25
C HIS A 116 -5.64 19.01 -10.84
N ILE A 117 -5.12 18.34 -9.82
CA ILE A 117 -5.38 18.67 -8.41
C ILE A 117 -4.07 18.80 -7.64
N PRO A 118 -3.76 19.97 -7.05
CA PRO A 118 -2.64 20.10 -6.13
C PRO A 118 -2.91 19.37 -4.81
N VAL A 119 -1.92 18.61 -4.35
CA VAL A 119 -2.00 17.79 -3.13
C VAL A 119 -1.49 18.58 -1.93
N GLY A 120 -2.40 18.88 -1.00
CA GLY A 120 -2.08 19.41 0.33
C GLY A 120 -1.90 18.30 1.37
N ASN A 121 -2.50 18.45 2.55
CA ASN A 121 -2.42 17.45 3.64
C ASN A 121 -3.30 16.20 3.45
N GLY A 122 -3.82 15.98 2.24
CA GLY A 122 -4.94 15.07 1.98
C GLY A 122 -6.29 15.79 2.09
N ASN A 123 -7.35 15.14 1.62
CA ASN A 123 -8.73 15.65 1.71
C ASN A 123 -9.70 14.66 2.37
N VAL A 124 -9.14 13.66 3.05
CA VAL A 124 -9.88 12.64 3.81
C VAL A 124 -9.38 12.64 5.24
N ASP A 125 -10.29 12.47 6.19
CA ASP A 125 -9.92 12.20 7.58
C ASP A 125 -9.10 10.91 7.65
N THR A 126 -8.05 10.92 8.46
CA THR A 126 -7.17 9.75 8.62
C THR A 126 -7.18 9.24 10.04
N VAL A 127 -6.90 7.95 10.18
CA VAL A 127 -6.68 7.28 11.46
C VAL A 127 -5.35 6.56 11.40
N THR A 128 -4.60 6.67 12.49
CA THR A 128 -3.33 5.97 12.65
C THR A 128 -3.53 4.76 13.56
N TYR A 129 -3.14 3.59 13.06
CA TYR A 129 -3.18 2.33 13.78
C TYR A 129 -1.76 1.91 14.14
N THR A 130 -1.58 1.40 15.35
CA THR A 130 -0.36 0.68 15.70
C THR A 130 -0.70 -0.81 15.79
N ILE A 131 -0.03 -1.60 14.98
CA ILE A 131 -0.17 -3.05 14.95
C ILE A 131 1.01 -3.64 15.71
N GLU A 132 0.70 -4.43 16.74
CA GLU A 132 1.69 -5.11 17.57
C GLU A 132 1.52 -6.62 17.51
N ILE A 133 2.65 -7.31 17.44
CA ILE A 133 2.71 -8.78 17.48
C ILE A 133 3.67 -9.18 18.58
N SER A 134 3.17 -9.92 19.57
CA SER A 134 4.01 -10.49 20.62
C SER A 134 4.90 -11.61 20.09
N ASP A 135 6.15 -11.65 20.55
CA ASP A 135 7.13 -12.67 20.19
C ASP A 135 6.68 -14.10 20.58
N VAL A 136 5.76 -14.22 21.54
CA VAL A 136 5.12 -15.48 21.95
C VAL A 136 4.49 -16.19 20.75
N TYR A 137 3.92 -15.45 19.81
CA TYR A 137 3.30 -16.00 18.59
C TYR A 137 4.31 -16.28 17.46
N LEU A 138 5.56 -15.85 17.62
CA LEU A 138 6.63 -15.97 16.62
C LEU A 138 7.62 -17.09 16.94
N LYS A 139 7.59 -17.62 18.17
CA LYS A 139 8.47 -18.70 18.62
C LYS A 139 8.05 -20.05 18.02
N PRO A 140 8.99 -20.91 17.63
CA PRO A 140 8.68 -22.29 17.32
C PRO A 140 8.28 -23.00 18.62
N LEU A 141 7.38 -23.99 18.53
CA LEU A 141 6.82 -24.73 19.66
C LEU A 141 7.86 -25.41 20.60
N HIS A 142 9.14 -25.44 20.21
CA HIS A 142 10.22 -26.15 20.91
C HIS A 142 11.17 -25.25 21.71
N GLU A 143 10.96 -23.92 21.77
CA GLU A 143 11.94 -22.98 22.34
C GLU A 143 11.57 -22.46 23.75
N TYR A 144 11.02 -23.34 24.62
CA TYR A 144 10.87 -23.06 26.06
C TYR A 144 12.05 -23.62 26.89
N GLU A 145 13.20 -23.89 26.27
CA GLU A 145 14.35 -24.41 27.00
C GLU A 145 15.21 -23.27 27.55
N SER A 146 14.94 -23.00 28.83
CA SER A 146 15.83 -22.47 29.86
C SER A 146 17.32 -22.45 29.49
N SER A 147 17.81 -21.35 28.93
CA SER A 147 19.19 -20.91 29.13
C SER A 147 19.28 -19.45 28.69
N ASN A 148 20.20 -18.69 29.28
CA ASN A 148 20.48 -17.27 29.04
C ASN A 148 21.00 -16.97 27.60
N LYS A 149 20.42 -17.59 26.58
CA LYS A 149 20.81 -17.44 25.18
C LYS A 149 20.12 -16.20 24.61
N GLU A 150 20.92 -15.33 24.02
CA GLU A 150 20.47 -14.13 23.33
C GLU A 150 19.45 -14.49 22.25
N ILE A 151 18.21 -13.98 22.39
CA ILE A 151 17.16 -14.14 21.38
C ILE A 151 17.50 -13.20 20.23
N LYS A 152 17.92 -13.76 19.09
CA LYS A 152 18.18 -13.01 17.88
C LYS A 152 16.86 -12.42 17.34
N PRO A 153 16.84 -11.16 16.92
CA PRO A 153 15.63 -10.55 16.37
C PRO A 153 15.25 -11.25 15.05
N TYR A 154 13.97 -11.58 14.92
CA TYR A 154 13.38 -11.92 13.62
C TYR A 154 13.24 -10.64 12.80
N LYS A 155 13.38 -10.74 11.47
CA LYS A 155 12.87 -9.70 10.59
C LYS A 155 11.39 -9.99 10.36
N VAL A 156 10.53 -9.09 10.83
CA VAL A 156 9.07 -9.21 10.70
C VAL A 156 8.57 -8.13 9.76
N THR A 157 7.79 -8.53 8.78
CA THR A 157 7.18 -7.63 7.80
C THR A 157 5.68 -7.68 7.94
N LEU A 158 5.06 -6.53 8.24
CA LEU A 158 3.62 -6.33 8.12
C LEU A 158 3.30 -6.17 6.63
N HIS A 159 2.44 -7.05 6.11
CA HIS A 159 1.85 -6.92 4.79
C HIS A 159 0.39 -6.47 4.99
N TYR A 160 0.02 -5.33 4.43
CA TYR A 160 -1.34 -4.81 4.58
C TYR A 160 -1.85 -4.14 3.32
N GLY A 161 -3.16 -4.12 3.15
CA GLY A 161 -3.86 -3.29 2.17
C GLY A 161 -5.17 -2.78 2.76
N THR A 162 -5.93 -2.01 1.99
CA THR A 162 -7.25 -1.53 2.43
C THR A 162 -8.37 -2.09 1.58
N ASN A 163 -9.58 -2.19 2.13
CA ASN A 163 -10.82 -2.53 1.43
C ASN A 163 -10.71 -3.77 0.53
N GLY A 164 -10.13 -4.85 1.05
CA GLY A 164 -9.90 -6.10 0.30
C GLY A 164 -8.55 -6.12 -0.42
N TRP A 165 -7.46 -5.77 0.26
CA TRP A 165 -6.09 -5.76 -0.29
C TRP A 165 -5.84 -4.79 -1.44
N LYS A 166 -6.59 -3.69 -1.52
CA LYS A 166 -6.27 -2.58 -2.41
C LYS A 166 -4.93 -1.96 -1.99
N ASP A 167 -4.10 -1.67 -2.98
CA ASP A 167 -2.77 -1.05 -2.85
C ASP A 167 -1.90 -1.67 -1.73
N PRO A 168 -1.56 -2.97 -1.83
CA PRO A 168 -0.86 -3.67 -0.77
C PRO A 168 0.55 -3.11 -0.56
N LYS A 169 0.96 -3.02 0.71
CA LYS A 169 2.23 -2.46 1.16
C LYS A 169 2.89 -3.37 2.17
N ASP A 170 4.21 -3.37 2.14
CA ASP A 170 5.06 -4.05 3.11
C ASP A 170 5.78 -3.03 3.99
N ILE A 171 5.73 -3.24 5.31
CA ILE A 171 6.45 -2.43 6.30
C ILE A 171 7.23 -3.37 7.21
N GLU A 172 8.54 -3.15 7.31
CA GLU A 172 9.34 -3.83 8.32
C GLU A 172 8.96 -3.32 9.71
N MET A 173 8.61 -4.25 10.61
CA MET A 173 8.17 -3.93 11.96
C MET A 173 9.37 -3.71 12.88
N THR A 174 9.25 -2.73 13.76
CA THR A 174 10.27 -2.41 14.76
C THR A 174 10.15 -3.34 15.95
N ARG A 175 11.23 -4.04 16.31
CA ARG A 175 11.30 -4.80 17.56
C ARG A 175 11.35 -3.87 18.77
N VAL A 176 10.45 -4.07 19.73
CA VAL A 176 10.37 -3.34 21.00
C VAL A 176 10.46 -4.34 22.15
N CYS A 177 11.32 -4.04 23.13
CA CYS A 177 11.48 -4.84 24.34
C CYS A 177 10.92 -4.07 25.52
N TYR A 178 9.92 -4.64 26.19
CA TYR A 178 9.42 -4.14 27.46
C TYR A 178 10.21 -4.77 28.59
N ASN A 179 10.57 -3.95 29.58
CA ASN A 179 11.34 -4.38 30.74
C ASN A 179 10.50 -4.25 32.01
N ASN A 180 10.63 -5.23 32.89
CA ASN A 180 10.13 -5.18 34.26
C ASN A 180 11.31 -5.46 35.21
N ASN A 181 11.60 -4.51 36.10
CA ASN A 181 12.70 -4.60 37.07
C ASN A 181 14.06 -5.01 36.46
N GLY A 182 14.41 -4.43 35.31
CA GLY A 182 15.70 -4.67 34.63
C GLY A 182 15.79 -5.98 33.85
N SER A 183 14.71 -6.76 33.77
CA SER A 183 14.59 -7.95 32.93
C SER A 183 13.59 -7.72 31.81
N ILE A 184 13.85 -8.28 30.62
CA ILE A 184 12.88 -8.24 29.51
C ILE A 184 11.65 -9.04 29.94
N SER A 185 10.49 -8.38 30.00
CA SER A 185 9.21 -9.00 30.32
C SER A 185 8.42 -9.39 29.07
N GLU A 186 8.60 -8.67 27.97
CA GLU A 186 7.89 -8.91 26.71
C GLU A 186 8.70 -8.37 25.53
N ILE A 187 8.66 -9.06 24.39
CA ILE A 187 9.15 -8.54 23.11
C ILE A 187 7.96 -8.46 22.17
N VAL A 188 7.78 -7.31 21.53
CA VAL A 188 6.78 -7.13 20.48
C VAL A 188 7.41 -6.57 19.22
N TYR A 189 6.80 -6.83 18.08
CA TYR A 189 7.11 -6.19 16.81
C TYR A 189 6.00 -5.21 16.49
N LYS A 190 6.35 -3.96 16.22
CA LYS A 190 5.41 -2.86 16.01
C LYS A 190 5.53 -2.25 14.63
N ALA A 191 4.40 -1.96 14.01
CA ALA A 191 4.32 -1.05 12.87
C ALA A 191 3.18 -0.06 13.09
N THR A 192 3.39 1.16 12.61
CA THR A 192 2.36 2.19 12.60
C THR A 192 1.95 2.43 11.15
N ILE A 193 0.65 2.41 10.90
CA ILE A 193 0.07 2.67 9.58
C ILE A 193 -0.97 3.77 9.70
N THR A 194 -1.03 4.63 8.69
CA THR A 194 -2.06 5.67 8.58
C THR A 194 -2.89 5.38 7.33
N VAL A 195 -4.20 5.29 7.51
CA VAL A 195 -5.16 5.04 6.44
C VAL A 195 -6.33 6.02 6.55
N ALA A 196 -7.14 6.12 5.50
CA ALA A 196 -8.39 6.88 5.57
C ALA A 196 -9.30 6.31 6.67
N LYS A 197 -10.02 7.19 7.36
CA LYS A 197 -10.87 6.83 8.51
C LYS A 197 -11.92 5.75 8.17
N ASP A 198 -12.47 5.82 6.97
CA ASP A 198 -13.51 4.90 6.49
C ASP A 198 -12.94 3.62 5.85
N ASP A 199 -11.62 3.50 5.70
CA ASP A 199 -11.00 2.30 5.13
C ASP A 199 -11.02 1.14 6.14
N VAL A 200 -11.24 -0.06 5.63
CA VAL A 200 -11.00 -1.31 6.36
C VAL A 200 -9.61 -1.82 6.03
N ILE A 201 -8.81 -2.12 7.04
CA ILE A 201 -7.46 -2.68 6.88
C ILE A 201 -7.55 -4.19 6.78
N ASP A 202 -6.96 -4.77 5.75
CA ASP A 202 -6.68 -6.21 5.66
C ASP A 202 -5.18 -6.41 5.84
N PHE A 203 -4.76 -7.31 6.73
CA PHE A 203 -3.33 -7.53 6.98
C PHE A 203 -2.96 -8.97 7.31
N ALA A 204 -1.68 -9.25 7.11
CA ALA A 204 -0.96 -10.47 7.45
C ALA A 204 0.48 -10.09 7.82
N TYR A 205 1.26 -11.02 8.36
CA TYR A 205 2.68 -10.76 8.61
C TYR A 205 3.57 -11.91 8.16
N TYR A 206 4.71 -11.54 7.61
CA TYR A 206 5.77 -12.45 7.21
C TYR A 206 6.91 -12.39 8.21
N VAL A 207 7.37 -13.56 8.65
CA VAL A 207 8.47 -13.68 9.60
C VAL A 207 9.62 -14.37 8.91
N ASP A 208 10.73 -13.64 8.74
CA ASP A 208 11.98 -14.19 8.28
C ASP A 208 12.72 -14.86 9.44
N ARG A 209 12.88 -16.18 9.33
CA ARG A 209 13.46 -17.04 10.37
C ARG A 209 14.84 -17.57 9.96
N SER A 210 15.41 -17.04 8.89
CA SER A 210 16.73 -17.42 8.38
C SER A 210 17.86 -17.22 9.40
N VAL A 211 17.72 -16.28 10.33
CA VAL A 211 18.67 -16.04 11.43
C VAL A 211 18.83 -17.26 12.37
N TYR A 212 17.85 -18.17 12.34
CA TYR A 212 17.83 -19.46 13.03
C TYR A 212 17.95 -20.66 12.10
N ASN A 213 18.22 -20.45 10.80
CA ASN A 213 18.21 -21.49 9.76
C ASN A 213 16.86 -22.24 9.66
N GLU A 214 15.76 -21.55 9.97
CA GLU A 214 14.41 -22.09 9.88
C GLU A 214 13.66 -21.53 8.65
N PRO A 215 12.65 -22.25 8.13
CA PRO A 215 11.83 -21.73 7.05
C PRO A 215 11.02 -20.52 7.52
N SER A 216 11.08 -19.47 6.73
CA SER A 216 10.25 -18.27 6.91
C SER A 216 8.77 -18.58 6.65
N LYS A 217 7.87 -17.86 7.31
CA LYS A 217 6.45 -18.21 7.34
C LYS A 217 5.55 -16.97 7.29
N TRP A 218 4.45 -17.11 6.55
CA TRP A 218 3.30 -16.22 6.61
C TRP A 218 2.38 -16.61 7.75
N TYR A 219 1.98 -15.61 8.53
CA TYR A 219 0.97 -15.73 9.55
C TYR A 219 -0.23 -14.90 9.16
N ASN A 220 -1.39 -15.53 9.28
CA ASN A 220 -2.70 -14.97 9.02
C ASN A 220 -3.68 -15.54 10.06
N ASN A 221 -4.94 -15.09 10.01
CA ASN A 221 -6.02 -15.57 10.86
C ASN A 221 -6.52 -16.98 10.42
N ASN A 222 -5.69 -18.01 10.60
CA ASN A 222 -6.01 -19.42 10.33
C ASN A 222 -6.53 -19.69 8.91
N GLY A 223 -5.86 -19.12 7.90
CA GLY A 223 -6.26 -19.25 6.50
C GLY A 223 -7.15 -18.10 5.99
N ALA A 224 -7.63 -17.24 6.88
CA ALA A 224 -8.20 -15.94 6.54
C ALA A 224 -7.22 -14.81 6.92
N ASN A 225 -7.39 -13.61 6.38
CA ASN A 225 -6.59 -12.45 6.78
C ASN A 225 -7.23 -11.73 7.97
N TRP A 226 -6.44 -10.99 8.74
CA TRP A 226 -7.04 -10.08 9.73
C TRP A 226 -7.66 -8.90 9.02
N ARG A 227 -8.86 -8.50 9.47
CA ARG A 227 -9.64 -7.42 8.88
C ARG A 227 -10.11 -6.50 10.00
N VAL A 228 -9.74 -5.22 9.94
CA VAL A 228 -9.98 -4.24 11.02
C VAL A 228 -10.52 -2.94 10.43
N SER A 229 -11.71 -2.53 10.89
CA SER A 229 -12.23 -1.16 10.70
C SER A 229 -11.95 -0.32 11.95
N GLN A 230 -12.16 1.00 11.88
CA GLN A 230 -12.08 1.88 13.04
C GLN A 230 -13.00 1.41 14.18
N ASP A 231 -14.25 1.05 13.86
CA ASP A 231 -15.21 0.56 14.86
C ASP A 231 -14.76 -0.75 15.50
N THR A 232 -14.20 -1.67 14.69
CA THR A 232 -13.69 -2.95 15.18
C THR A 232 -12.45 -2.73 16.06
N ALA A 233 -11.55 -1.83 15.69
CA ALA A 233 -10.39 -1.49 16.51
C ALA A 233 -10.80 -0.92 17.88
N ASN A 234 -11.81 -0.05 17.89
CA ASN A 234 -12.34 0.54 19.12
C ASN A 234 -13.07 -0.46 20.02
N ALA A 235 -13.82 -1.40 19.42
CA ALA A 235 -14.60 -2.41 20.15
C ALA A 235 -13.78 -3.61 20.61
N ALA A 236 -12.73 -3.98 19.85
CA ALA A 236 -11.97 -5.21 20.12
C ALA A 236 -11.10 -5.11 21.39
N GLY A 237 -10.71 -3.92 21.86
CA GLY A 237 -9.85 -3.77 23.04
C GLY A 237 -8.49 -4.51 22.98
N TYR A 238 -8.17 -5.17 21.86
CA TYR A 238 -7.07 -6.10 21.70
C TYR A 238 -6.59 -6.11 20.23
N PHE A 239 -5.68 -5.21 19.90
CA PHE A 239 -4.30 -5.56 19.52
C PHE A 239 -3.49 -4.44 20.18
N PHE A 240 -2.66 -4.76 21.19
CA PHE A 240 -1.99 -3.77 22.07
C PHE A 240 -1.42 -2.59 21.25
N VAL A 241 -1.90 -1.35 21.46
CA VAL A 241 -1.24 -0.32 22.28
C VAL A 241 -2.27 0.29 23.23
N LYS A 242 -2.08 0.12 24.54
CA LYS A 242 -2.63 1.05 25.53
C LYS A 242 -1.74 2.30 25.59
N CYS A 243 -2.32 3.47 25.41
CA CYS A 243 -1.86 4.63 26.17
C CYS A 243 -2.38 4.50 27.61
N GLN A 244 -1.47 4.50 28.57
CA GLN A 244 -1.68 5.00 29.94
C GLN A 244 -0.47 5.89 30.22
N ASN A 245 -0.57 7.15 30.66
CA ASN A 245 -1.68 7.89 31.26
C ASN A 245 -2.08 9.12 30.44
#